data_AF-A0A535QEC8-F1
#
_entry.id   AF-A0A535QEC8-F1
#
_cell.length_a   1.000
_cell.length_b   1.000
_cell.length_c   1.000
_cell.angle_alpha   90.00
_cell.angle_beta   90.00
_cell.angle_gamma   90.00
#
_symmetry.space_group_name_H-M   'P 1'
#
loop_
_entity.id
_entity.type
_entity.pdbx_description
1 polymer ?
#
loop_
_entity_poly.entity_id
_entity_poly.type
_entity_poly.pdbx_seq_one_letter_code
_entity_poly.pdbx_strand_id
1 'polypeptide(L)'
;MNRLDWRRPITRRSILKGAGAFGLAGLTTPLLSTIDSLARAKGPTPLQHIVVDMQENRSFDHYYGFAPWIGSYGVPGGYSQPDGNGGSVKPYHFTSLSTPDIGHSWNATHSEWDHGKMDGFYTTDGLNCLGYYTAADLSFYYSLHDSFALCVNYFCSLLGPTWPNRFYLAAGTSRLATRTMCLSSGNGGRTTSARVEAGAST
;
A
#
# COMPACT_ATOMS: atom_id res chain seq x y z
N MET A 1 31.12 47.07 15.50
CA MET A 1 30.23 46.52 14.47
C MET A 1 31.05 46.06 13.28
N ASN A 2 31.24 44.74 13.11
CA ASN A 2 31.92 44.20 11.92
C ASN A 2 30.89 43.43 11.09
N ARG A 3 30.76 43.81 9.81
CA ARG A 3 29.84 43.20 8.83
C ARG A 3 30.33 41.80 8.48
N LEU A 4 29.44 40.81 8.52
CA LEU A 4 29.68 39.45 8.05
C LEU A 4 29.56 39.40 6.52
N ASP A 5 30.63 38.94 5.88
CA ASP A 5 30.74 38.71 4.43
C ASP A 5 30.21 37.31 4.08
N TRP A 6 29.23 37.23 3.17
CA TRP A 6 28.37 36.07 2.92
C TRP A 6 28.78 35.20 1.72
N ARG A 7 29.98 35.39 1.16
CA ARG A 7 30.42 34.71 -0.07
C ARG A 7 31.46 33.58 0.14
N ARG A 8 31.15 32.54 0.92
CA ARG A 8 31.95 31.30 0.93
C ARG A 8 31.09 30.07 0.60
N PRO A 9 31.36 29.34 -0.50
CA PRO A 9 30.63 28.12 -0.82
C PRO A 9 31.05 26.97 0.12
N ILE A 10 30.05 26.32 0.72
CA ILE A 10 30.24 25.15 1.61
C ILE A 10 30.73 23.97 0.76
N THR A 11 31.95 23.50 1.01
CA THR A 11 32.53 22.35 0.32
C THR A 11 32.45 21.10 1.20
N ARG A 12 32.39 19.90 0.61
CA ARG A 12 32.31 18.59 1.31
C ARG A 12 33.32 18.39 2.45
N ARG A 13 34.49 19.05 2.39
CA ARG A 13 35.51 19.01 3.46
C ARG A 13 35.17 19.84 4.71
N SER A 14 34.24 20.79 4.62
CA SER A 14 33.80 21.61 5.75
C SER A 14 32.88 20.84 6.72
N ILE A 15 32.13 19.85 6.21
CA ILE A 15 31.24 19.00 7.02
C ILE A 15 32.04 17.93 7.78
N LEU A 16 33.15 17.45 7.21
CA LEU A 16 34.01 16.43 7.85
C LEU A 16 34.93 16.98 8.96
N LYS A 17 35.02 18.30 9.14
CA LYS A 17 35.79 18.92 10.24
C LYS A 17 34.95 19.30 11.45
N GLY A 18 33.62 19.16 11.39
CA GLY A 18 32.69 19.50 12.48
C GLY A 18 32.33 18.34 13.41
N ALA A 19 32.78 17.12 13.15
CA ALA A 19 32.45 15.92 13.93
C ALA A 19 33.56 15.48 14.90
N GLY A 20 34.47 16.40 15.28
CA GLY A 20 35.55 16.12 16.21
C GLY A 20 35.31 16.79 17.56
N ALA A 21 35.13 15.97 18.60
CA ALA A 21 35.16 16.32 20.03
C ALA A 21 33.86 16.82 20.69
N PHE A 22 32.83 15.97 20.72
CA PHE A 22 32.01 15.80 21.92
C PHE A 22 31.90 14.29 22.22
N GLY A 23 32.21 13.92 23.46
CA GLY A 23 32.57 12.57 23.87
C GLY A 23 31.52 11.50 23.59
N LEU A 24 31.98 10.32 23.15
CA LEU A 24 31.14 9.15 22.94
C LEU A 24 31.99 7.87 22.88
N ALA A 25 32.66 7.55 23.98
CA ALA A 25 33.32 6.25 24.16
C ALA A 25 32.31 5.09 24.43
N GLY A 26 31.11 5.13 23.83
CA GLY A 26 30.05 4.16 24.18
C GLY A 26 28.89 3.94 23.21
N LEU A 27 28.79 4.61 22.05
CA LEU A 27 27.67 4.35 21.10
C LEU A 27 28.11 4.16 19.64
N THR A 28 29.34 3.76 19.38
CA THR A 28 29.82 3.55 17.99
C THR A 28 29.58 2.14 17.45
N THR A 29 29.14 1.18 18.27
CA THR A 29 28.97 -0.22 17.87
C THR A 29 27.62 -0.61 17.24
N PRO A 30 26.47 0.07 17.43
CA PRO A 30 25.25 -0.33 16.72
C PRO A 30 25.13 0.30 15.33
N LEU A 31 25.85 1.38 15.03
CA LEU A 31 25.75 2.04 13.72
C LEU A 31 26.52 1.27 12.64
N LEU A 32 27.64 0.61 12.98
CA LEU A 32 28.44 -0.14 12.02
C LEU A 32 27.79 -1.48 11.61
N SER A 33 27.02 -2.11 12.52
CA SER A 33 26.31 -3.37 12.23
C SER A 33 25.11 -3.20 11.30
N THR A 34 24.50 -2.00 11.27
CA THR A 34 23.38 -1.71 10.35
C THR A 34 23.86 -1.55 8.91
N ILE A 35 25.05 -0.96 8.70
CA ILE A 35 25.64 -0.79 7.36
C ILE A 35 26.15 -2.12 6.79
N ASP A 36 26.70 -3.00 7.64
CA ASP A 36 27.15 -4.33 7.23
C ASP A 36 25.97 -5.24 6.83
N SER A 37 24.83 -5.07 7.49
CA SER A 37 23.59 -5.80 7.17
C SER A 37 22.99 -5.36 5.82
N LEU A 38 23.09 -4.08 5.47
CA LEU A 38 22.70 -3.57 4.15
C LEU A 38 23.68 -3.99 3.04
N ALA A 39 24.97 -4.15 3.37
CA ALA A 39 25.99 -4.64 2.45
C ALA A 39 25.95 -6.17 2.26
N ARG A 40 25.41 -6.93 3.21
CA ARG A 40 25.32 -8.41 3.19
C ARG A 40 24.36 -8.97 2.13
N ALA A 41 23.52 -8.15 1.51
CA ALA A 41 22.61 -8.57 0.43
C ALA A 41 23.27 -8.63 -0.96
N LYS A 42 24.59 -8.87 -1.05
CA LYS A 42 25.35 -8.85 -2.33
C LYS A 42 25.87 -10.23 -2.76
N GLY A 43 25.16 -11.29 -2.41
CA GLY A 43 25.34 -12.63 -2.96
C GLY A 43 24.07 -13.11 -3.66
N PRO A 44 24.13 -14.06 -4.61
CA PRO A 44 22.94 -14.68 -5.16
C PRO A 44 22.10 -15.27 -4.02
N THR A 45 20.79 -15.05 -4.05
CA THR A 45 19.90 -15.65 -3.06
C THR A 45 19.93 -17.17 -3.22
N PRO A 46 19.74 -17.96 -2.15
CA PRO A 46 19.61 -19.41 -2.29
C PRO A 46 18.29 -19.84 -2.95
N LEU A 47 17.40 -18.91 -3.28
CA LEU A 47 16.08 -19.21 -3.87
C LEU A 47 16.24 -19.63 -5.33
N GLN A 48 15.81 -20.85 -5.65
CA GLN A 48 15.85 -21.39 -7.01
C GLN A 48 14.51 -21.22 -7.75
N HIS A 49 13.41 -21.18 -7.00
CA HIS A 49 12.06 -21.08 -7.54
C HIS A 49 11.25 -20.08 -6.74
N ILE A 50 10.50 -19.24 -7.46
CA ILE A 50 9.57 -18.28 -6.89
C ILE A 50 8.20 -18.60 -7.50
N VAL A 51 7.25 -18.96 -6.65
CA VAL A 51 5.84 -19.08 -7.03
C VAL A 51 5.15 -17.81 -6.57
N VAL A 52 4.48 -17.13 -7.51
CA VAL A 52 3.71 -15.91 -7.23
C VAL A 52 2.24 -16.24 -7.38
N ASP A 53 1.54 -16.29 -6.25
CA ASP A 53 0.08 -16.38 -6.21
C ASP A 53 -0.52 -14.99 -6.02
N MET A 54 -1.32 -14.55 -6.98
CA MET A 54 -1.98 -13.24 -6.96
C MET A 54 -3.49 -13.41 -6.78
N GLN A 55 -3.92 -13.23 -5.53
CA GLN A 55 -5.33 -13.29 -5.14
C GLN A 55 -6.12 -12.04 -5.57
N GLU A 56 -7.45 -12.10 -5.44
CA GLU A 56 -8.37 -11.09 -5.91
C GLU A 56 -9.31 -10.55 -4.80
N ASN A 57 -9.51 -9.23 -4.86
CA ASN A 57 -10.46 -8.34 -4.17
C ASN A 57 -10.58 -8.43 -2.64
N ARG A 58 -9.44 -8.47 -1.93
CA ARG A 58 -9.39 -8.41 -0.46
C ARG A 58 -8.36 -7.40 0.02
N SER A 59 -8.80 -6.44 0.85
CA SER A 59 -7.92 -5.48 1.49
C SER A 59 -7.20 -6.12 2.68
N PHE A 60 -6.10 -5.50 3.12
CA PHE A 60 -5.39 -5.93 4.32
C PHE A 60 -6.32 -5.92 5.54
N ASP A 61 -7.10 -4.85 5.73
CA ASP A 61 -7.97 -4.71 6.90
C ASP A 61 -9.09 -5.74 6.94
N HIS A 62 -9.55 -6.18 5.77
CA HIS A 62 -10.57 -7.20 5.63
C HIS A 62 -10.10 -8.58 6.13
N TYR A 63 -8.79 -8.89 6.05
CA TYR A 63 -8.22 -10.15 6.57
C TYR A 63 -7.59 -10.00 7.95
N TYR A 64 -6.80 -8.95 8.17
CA TYR A 64 -5.88 -8.84 9.31
C TYR A 64 -6.00 -7.52 10.08
N GLY A 65 -6.82 -6.56 9.64
CA GLY A 65 -6.92 -5.23 10.27
C GLY A 65 -7.39 -5.27 11.71
N PHE A 66 -8.09 -6.34 12.09
CA PHE A 66 -8.61 -6.59 13.44
C PHE A 66 -7.86 -7.71 14.18
N ALA A 67 -6.77 -8.22 13.62
CA ALA A 67 -5.99 -9.26 14.26
C ALA A 67 -5.26 -8.70 15.51
N PRO A 68 -5.23 -9.41 16.65
CA PRO A 68 -4.66 -8.86 17.88
C PRO A 68 -3.14 -8.60 17.80
N TRP A 69 -2.44 -9.26 16.88
CA TRP A 69 -1.00 -9.16 16.70
C TRP A 69 -0.57 -8.04 15.74
N ILE A 70 -1.50 -7.37 15.05
CA ILE A 70 -1.15 -6.40 14.00
C ILE A 70 -0.68 -5.05 14.54
N GLY A 71 -0.99 -4.76 15.81
CA GLY A 71 -0.59 -3.51 16.48
C GLY A 71 -1.11 -2.27 15.74
N SER A 72 -0.24 -1.29 15.51
CA SER A 72 -0.58 -0.01 14.89
C SER A 72 -0.84 -0.06 13.38
N TYR A 73 -0.64 -1.21 12.73
CA TYR A 73 -0.89 -1.38 11.30
C TYR A 73 -2.34 -1.78 10.99
N GLY A 74 -3.12 -2.12 12.02
CA GLY A 74 -4.52 -2.47 11.86
C GLY A 74 -5.45 -1.26 11.91
N VAL A 75 -6.75 -1.54 11.86
CA VAL A 75 -7.78 -0.52 11.97
C VAL A 75 -7.74 0.11 13.36
N PRO A 76 -7.66 1.46 13.46
CA PRO A 76 -7.60 2.13 14.75
C PRO A 76 -8.81 1.81 15.64
N GLY A 77 -8.57 1.69 16.95
CA GLY A 77 -9.63 1.48 17.92
C GLY A 77 -10.69 2.58 17.86
N GLY A 78 -11.96 2.19 17.76
CA GLY A 78 -13.08 3.14 17.66
C GLY A 78 -13.34 3.73 16.28
N TYR A 79 -12.62 3.28 15.24
CA TYR A 79 -12.85 3.69 13.87
C TYR A 79 -14.31 3.50 13.43
N SER A 80 -14.83 4.49 12.73
CA SER A 80 -16.15 4.47 12.09
C SER A 80 -16.11 5.27 10.80
N GLN A 81 -17.10 5.05 9.96
CA GLN A 81 -17.34 5.78 8.72
C GLN A 81 -18.60 6.63 8.84
N PRO A 82 -18.67 7.80 8.21
CA PRO A 82 -19.92 8.55 8.12
C PRO A 82 -20.99 7.73 7.37
N ASP A 83 -22.24 7.80 7.83
CA ASP A 83 -23.36 7.10 7.19
C ASP A 83 -24.05 7.91 6.08
N GLY A 84 -23.56 9.13 5.82
CA GLY A 84 -24.15 10.09 4.88
C GLY A 84 -25.35 10.88 5.41
N ASN A 85 -25.85 10.56 6.61
CA ASN A 85 -27.04 11.13 7.24
C ASN A 85 -26.75 11.79 8.60
N GLY A 86 -25.48 12.08 8.88
CA GLY A 86 -25.03 12.68 10.14
C GLY A 86 -24.73 11.67 11.27
N GLY A 87 -24.86 10.38 11.00
CA GLY A 87 -24.45 9.28 11.88
C GLY A 87 -23.13 8.67 11.46
N SER A 88 -22.82 7.50 12.05
CA SER A 88 -21.62 6.74 11.72
C SER A 88 -21.84 5.24 11.82
N VAL A 89 -21.14 4.47 11.00
CA VAL A 89 -21.17 3.01 10.94
C VAL A 89 -19.81 2.45 11.30
N LYS A 90 -19.78 1.44 12.16
CA LYS A 90 -18.55 0.75 12.54
C LYS A 90 -18.30 -0.47 11.65
N PRO A 91 -17.04 -0.86 11.45
CA PRO A 91 -16.71 -2.17 10.92
C PRO A 91 -17.35 -3.30 11.72
N TYR A 92 -17.67 -4.40 11.04
CA TYR A 92 -18.36 -5.55 11.62
C TYR A 92 -17.77 -6.86 11.12
N HIS A 93 -17.87 -7.89 11.96
CA HIS A 93 -17.38 -9.22 11.61
C HIS A 93 -18.34 -9.89 10.60
N PHE A 94 -17.79 -10.34 9.47
CA PHE A 94 -18.54 -11.13 8.49
C PHE A 94 -18.79 -12.55 9.00
N THR A 95 -20.00 -13.05 8.80
CA THR A 95 -20.42 -14.41 9.17
C THR A 95 -20.53 -15.36 7.98
N SER A 96 -20.34 -14.86 6.75
CA SER A 96 -20.35 -15.62 5.50
C SER A 96 -19.03 -15.41 4.78
N LEU A 97 -18.47 -16.47 4.19
CA LEU A 97 -17.29 -16.40 3.31
C LEU A 97 -17.63 -15.96 1.88
N SER A 98 -18.91 -16.01 1.51
CA SER A 98 -19.41 -15.45 0.26
C SER A 98 -20.06 -14.09 0.55
N THR A 99 -19.41 -13.03 0.08
CA THR A 99 -19.83 -11.65 0.28
C THR A 99 -20.02 -10.96 -1.06
N PRO A 100 -20.97 -10.00 -1.18
CA PRO A 100 -21.13 -9.22 -2.40
C PRO A 100 -19.84 -8.49 -2.78
N ASP A 101 -19.60 -8.37 -4.08
CA ASP A 101 -18.50 -7.56 -4.60
C ASP A 101 -18.75 -6.08 -4.31
N ILE A 102 -17.68 -5.34 -4.04
CA ILE A 102 -17.70 -3.90 -3.74
C ILE A 102 -17.07 -3.13 -4.91
N GLY A 103 -17.32 -1.83 -4.95
CA GLY A 103 -16.67 -0.91 -5.87
C GLY A 103 -15.15 -1.00 -5.78
N HIS A 104 -14.52 -1.38 -6.89
CA HIS A 104 -13.06 -1.47 -7.01
C HIS A 104 -12.58 -0.83 -8.33
N SER A 105 -13.46 -0.03 -8.95
CA SER A 105 -13.11 0.81 -10.10
C SER A 105 -12.27 2.01 -9.66
N TRP A 106 -11.55 2.63 -10.59
CA TRP A 106 -10.82 3.88 -10.33
C TRP A 106 -11.69 4.92 -9.60
N ASN A 107 -12.91 5.16 -10.08
CA ASN A 107 -13.77 6.19 -9.49
C ASN A 107 -14.25 5.81 -8.08
N ALA A 108 -14.60 4.55 -7.87
CA ALA A 108 -15.03 4.05 -6.56
C ALA A 108 -13.89 4.19 -5.55
N THR A 109 -12.74 3.60 -5.84
CA THR A 109 -11.60 3.58 -4.91
C THR A 109 -11.07 4.98 -4.57
N HIS A 110 -11.12 5.93 -5.51
CA HIS A 110 -10.76 7.33 -5.22
C HIS A 110 -11.82 8.08 -4.40
N SER A 111 -13.10 7.70 -4.53
CA SER A 111 -14.18 8.23 -3.70
C SER A 111 -14.10 7.68 -2.28
N GLU A 112 -13.80 6.39 -2.13
CA GLU A 112 -13.59 5.73 -0.83
C GLU A 112 -12.38 6.31 -0.07
N TRP A 113 -11.27 6.53 -0.78
CA TRP A 113 -10.04 7.11 -0.24
C TRP A 113 -10.22 8.57 0.22
N ASP A 114 -11.17 9.30 -0.37
CA ASP A 114 -11.44 10.73 -0.20
C ASP A 114 -10.19 11.58 0.10
N HIS A 115 -9.30 11.69 -0.88
CA HIS A 115 -8.12 12.56 -0.78
C HIS A 115 -7.23 12.29 0.45
N GLY A 116 -7.26 11.05 0.97
CA GLY A 116 -6.49 10.61 2.14
C GLY A 116 -7.21 10.74 3.47
N LYS A 117 -8.47 11.17 3.50
CA LYS A 117 -9.28 11.20 4.73
C LYS A 117 -9.74 9.81 5.17
N MET A 118 -9.86 8.88 4.22
CA MET A 118 -10.28 7.49 4.48
C MET A 118 -11.69 7.39 5.11
N ASP A 119 -12.60 8.29 4.76
CA ASP A 119 -13.96 8.38 5.30
C ASP A 119 -15.07 8.21 4.24
N GLY A 120 -14.71 7.80 3.02
CA GLY A 120 -15.65 7.66 1.91
C GLY A 120 -16.19 6.24 1.67
N PHE A 121 -15.73 5.23 2.40
CA PHE A 121 -16.00 3.81 2.11
C PHE A 121 -17.50 3.49 2.17
N TYR A 122 -18.14 3.79 3.31
CA TYR A 122 -19.56 3.48 3.51
C TYR A 122 -20.47 4.27 2.56
N THR A 123 -20.17 5.55 2.34
CA THR A 123 -20.97 6.41 1.46
C THR A 123 -20.84 6.02 -0.01
N THR A 124 -19.76 5.33 -0.38
CA THR A 124 -19.53 4.86 -1.77
C THR A 124 -20.12 3.47 -2.00
N ASP A 125 -19.84 2.51 -1.11
CA ASP A 125 -20.11 1.09 -1.34
C ASP A 125 -21.00 0.41 -0.27
N GLY A 126 -21.50 1.20 0.68
CA GLY A 126 -22.44 0.75 1.69
C GLY A 126 -21.80 -0.12 2.76
N LEU A 127 -22.60 -0.99 3.38
CA LEU A 127 -22.16 -1.72 4.56
C LEU A 127 -21.03 -2.72 4.27
N ASN A 128 -21.07 -3.41 3.13
CA ASN A 128 -20.17 -4.54 2.84
C ASN A 128 -18.68 -4.16 2.80
N CYS A 129 -18.34 -2.91 2.51
CA CYS A 129 -16.94 -2.45 2.51
C CYS A 129 -16.34 -2.38 3.93
N LEU A 130 -17.16 -2.44 4.98
CA LEU A 130 -16.73 -2.39 6.39
C LEU A 130 -16.68 -3.76 7.06
N GLY A 131 -16.99 -4.82 6.33
CA GLY A 131 -16.92 -6.16 6.89
C GLY A 131 -15.48 -6.67 6.95
N TYR A 132 -15.14 -7.38 8.02
CA TYR A 132 -13.82 -8.00 8.23
C TYR A 132 -13.95 -9.46 8.69
N TYR A 133 -12.88 -10.23 8.51
CA TYR A 133 -12.76 -11.59 9.04
C TYR A 133 -11.76 -11.67 10.18
N THR A 134 -11.83 -12.80 10.90
CA THR A 134 -10.91 -13.13 11.99
C THR A 134 -10.24 -14.49 11.72
N ALA A 135 -9.36 -14.89 12.64
CA ALA A 135 -8.75 -16.23 12.62
C ALA A 135 -9.78 -17.38 12.61
N ALA A 136 -11.00 -17.14 13.12
CA ALA A 136 -12.07 -18.14 13.13
C ALA A 136 -12.59 -18.46 11.71
N ASP A 137 -12.55 -17.48 10.80
CA ASP A 137 -13.07 -17.63 9.44
C ASP A 137 -11.96 -17.96 8.43
N LEU A 138 -10.77 -17.40 8.64
CA LEU A 138 -9.63 -17.50 7.73
C LEU A 138 -8.43 -18.21 8.36
N SER A 139 -8.68 -19.36 8.99
CA SER A 139 -7.66 -20.12 9.74
C SER A 139 -6.41 -20.46 8.91
N PHE A 140 -6.57 -20.78 7.63
CA PHE A 140 -5.45 -21.00 6.73
C PHE A 140 -4.54 -19.77 6.64
N TYR A 141 -5.10 -18.59 6.35
CA TYR A 141 -4.34 -17.35 6.20
C TYR A 141 -3.71 -16.87 7.51
N TYR A 142 -4.38 -17.09 8.64
CA TYR A 142 -3.83 -16.76 9.95
C TYR A 142 -2.70 -17.70 10.37
N SER A 143 -2.76 -18.99 10.01
CA SER A 143 -1.68 -19.94 10.32
C SER A 143 -0.38 -19.66 9.56
N LEU A 144 -0.46 -19.01 8.39
CA LEU A 144 0.73 -18.62 7.63
C LEU A 144 1.56 -17.55 8.36
N HIS A 145 0.93 -16.63 9.09
CA HIS A 145 1.65 -15.55 9.80
C HIS A 145 2.64 -16.09 10.84
N ASP A 146 2.32 -17.22 11.48
CA ASP A 146 3.17 -17.80 12.54
C ASP A 146 4.44 -18.46 11.98
N SER A 147 4.42 -18.85 10.71
CA SER A 147 5.51 -19.59 10.07
C SER A 147 6.22 -18.82 8.95
N PHE A 148 5.63 -17.74 8.45
CA PHE A 148 6.11 -16.99 7.30
C PHE A 148 6.08 -15.48 7.55
N ALA A 149 6.86 -14.74 6.76
CA ALA A 149 6.86 -13.28 6.82
C ALA A 149 5.58 -12.71 6.20
N LEU A 150 4.93 -11.80 6.93
CA LEU A 150 3.82 -10.99 6.42
C LEU A 150 4.27 -9.55 6.20
N CYS A 151 3.98 -9.01 5.02
CA CYS A 151 4.24 -7.61 4.70
C CYS A 151 3.02 -6.75 5.08
N VAL A 152 3.06 -6.11 6.25
CA VAL A 152 1.95 -5.30 6.80
C VAL A 152 1.86 -3.88 6.21
N ASN A 153 2.86 -3.47 5.43
CA ASN A 153 2.93 -2.16 4.78
C ASN A 153 3.17 -2.33 3.27
N TYR A 154 2.32 -3.14 2.63
CA TYR A 154 2.38 -3.49 1.21
C TYR A 154 1.11 -3.00 0.51
N PHE A 155 1.28 -2.13 -0.49
CA PHE A 155 0.16 -1.47 -1.18
C PHE A 155 0.08 -1.88 -2.63
N CYS A 156 -1.13 -1.79 -3.19
CA CYS A 156 -1.31 -1.86 -4.63
C CYS A 156 -0.53 -0.74 -5.34
N SER A 157 -0.05 -0.99 -6.55
CA SER A 157 0.68 0.01 -7.32
C SER A 157 -0.24 1.09 -7.90
N LEU A 158 -1.52 0.76 -8.09
CA LEU A 158 -2.55 1.68 -8.56
C LEU A 158 -3.83 1.48 -7.78
N LEU A 159 -4.37 2.57 -7.23
CA LEU A 159 -5.65 2.59 -6.56
C LEU A 159 -6.79 2.40 -7.58
N GLY A 160 -7.19 1.15 -7.79
CA GLY A 160 -8.15 0.79 -8.83
C GLY A 160 -8.20 -0.70 -9.09
N PRO A 161 -8.73 -1.12 -10.26
CA PRO A 161 -9.20 -2.48 -10.44
C PRO A 161 -8.08 -3.51 -10.68
N THR A 162 -8.49 -4.77 -10.83
CA THR A 162 -7.64 -5.95 -10.96
C THR A 162 -6.60 -5.85 -12.08
N TRP A 163 -6.99 -5.52 -13.32
CA TRP A 163 -6.10 -5.60 -14.48
C TRP A 163 -4.90 -4.65 -14.42
N PRO A 164 -5.06 -3.36 -14.10
CA PRO A 164 -3.92 -2.47 -13.89
C PRO A 164 -2.90 -3.01 -12.89
N ASN A 165 -3.36 -3.54 -11.74
CA ASN A 165 -2.46 -4.08 -10.71
C ASN A 165 -1.80 -5.40 -11.13
N ARG A 166 -2.47 -6.25 -11.93
CA ARG A 166 -1.85 -7.43 -12.55
C ARG A 166 -0.72 -7.03 -13.50
N PHE A 167 -0.88 -5.95 -14.26
CA PHE A 167 0.19 -5.42 -15.11
C PHE A 167 1.35 -4.84 -14.29
N TYR A 168 1.08 -4.15 -13.19
CA TYR A 168 2.14 -3.70 -12.30
C TYR A 168 2.92 -4.87 -11.70
N LEU A 169 2.26 -5.94 -11.28
CA LEU A 169 2.94 -7.13 -10.77
C LEU A 169 3.86 -7.75 -11.85
N ALA A 170 3.38 -7.88 -13.08
CA ALA A 170 4.11 -8.54 -14.15
C ALA A 170 5.20 -7.68 -14.80
N ALA A 171 4.98 -6.36 -14.91
CA ALA A 171 5.77 -5.47 -15.77
C ALA A 171 6.17 -4.14 -15.11
N GLY A 172 5.79 -3.89 -13.85
CA GLY A 172 6.10 -2.63 -13.15
C GLY A 172 5.36 -1.40 -13.68
N THR A 173 4.43 -1.56 -14.63
CA THR A 173 3.62 -0.48 -15.20
C THR A 173 2.32 -1.02 -15.78
N SER A 174 1.22 -0.24 -15.70
CA SER A 174 -0.03 -0.55 -16.39
C SER A 174 -0.16 0.07 -17.79
N ARG A 175 0.88 0.77 -18.29
CA ARG A 175 0.83 1.57 -19.53
C ARG A 175 -0.40 2.50 -19.60
N LEU A 176 -0.72 3.14 -18.48
CA LEU A 176 -1.88 4.04 -18.28
C LEU A 176 -3.25 3.35 -18.24
N ALA A 177 -3.32 2.03 -18.19
CA ALA A 177 -4.57 1.35 -17.92
C ALA A 177 -5.04 1.66 -16.49
N THR A 178 -6.28 2.12 -16.36
CA THR A 178 -6.95 2.45 -15.09
C THR A 178 -8.27 1.68 -14.91
N ARG A 179 -8.61 0.81 -15.85
CA ARG A 179 -9.88 0.08 -15.90
C ARG A 179 -9.64 -1.42 -16.07
N THR A 180 -10.59 -2.22 -15.62
CA THR A 180 -10.69 -3.64 -15.98
C THR A 180 -10.82 -3.74 -17.50
N MET A 181 -9.97 -4.53 -18.15
CA MET A 181 -10.17 -4.85 -19.56
C MET A 181 -11.34 -5.84 -19.67
N CYS A 182 -12.43 -5.44 -20.33
CA CYS A 182 -13.35 -6.42 -20.87
C CYS A 182 -12.69 -7.03 -22.11
N LEU A 183 -12.50 -8.35 -22.11
CA LEU A 183 -12.34 -9.07 -23.37
C LEU A 183 -13.65 -8.85 -24.13
N SER A 184 -13.64 -8.04 -25.19
CA SER A 184 -14.79 -8.02 -26.10
C SER A 184 -14.93 -9.44 -26.62
N SER A 185 -16.05 -10.11 -26.32
CA SER A 185 -16.40 -11.31 -27.08
C SER A 185 -16.41 -10.86 -28.54
N GLY A 186 -15.59 -11.52 -29.35
CA GLY A 186 -15.40 -11.13 -30.74
C GLY A 186 -16.74 -11.21 -31.48
N ASN A 187 -17.39 -10.07 -31.64
CA ASN A 187 -18.38 -9.89 -32.70
C ASN A 187 -18.32 -8.44 -33.20
N GLY A 188 -17.35 -8.16 -34.08
CA GLY A 188 -17.47 -7.23 -35.21
C GLY A 188 -18.00 -5.81 -35.01
N GLY A 189 -18.08 -5.27 -33.79
CA GLY A 189 -18.61 -3.93 -33.52
C GLY A 189 -17.57 -3.05 -32.84
N ARG A 190 -17.09 -2.02 -33.54
CA ARG A 190 -16.16 -1.00 -33.04
C ARG A 190 -16.64 -0.45 -31.68
N THR A 191 -15.93 -0.75 -30.60
CA THR A 191 -16.00 0.03 -29.37
C THR A 191 -15.00 1.18 -29.45
N THR A 192 -15.51 2.36 -29.80
CA THR A 192 -14.77 3.61 -29.64
C THR A 192 -14.68 3.95 -28.16
N SER A 193 -13.54 3.66 -27.52
CA SER A 193 -13.07 4.43 -26.38
C SER A 193 -11.56 4.28 -26.23
N ALA A 194 -10.83 4.90 -27.13
CA ALA A 194 -9.47 5.35 -26.89
C ALA A 194 -9.38 6.81 -27.31
N ARG A 195 -9.45 7.73 -26.33
CA ARG A 195 -8.88 9.06 -26.48
C ARG A 195 -8.30 9.48 -25.14
N VAL A 196 -7.08 9.02 -24.88
CA VAL A 196 -6.17 9.71 -23.98
C VAL A 196 -5.49 10.75 -24.88
N GLU A 197 -5.95 12.00 -24.84
CA GLU A 197 -5.15 13.09 -25.38
C GLU A 197 -4.01 13.35 -24.40
N ALA A 198 -2.83 12.84 -24.75
CA ALA A 198 -1.59 13.32 -24.18
C ALA A 198 -1.32 14.72 -24.78
N GLY A 199 -1.79 15.76 -24.10
CA GLY A 199 -1.36 17.13 -24.37
C GLY A 199 0.05 17.34 -23.83
N ALA A 200 1.06 17.12 -24.69
CA ALA A 200 2.40 17.63 -24.50
C ALA A 200 2.72 18.56 -25.67
N SER A 201 2.94 19.85 -25.40
CA SER A 201 3.68 20.76 -26.27
C SER A 201 4.13 21.97 -25.46
N THR A 202 5.47 22.04 -25.29
CA THR A 202 6.37 23.21 -25.14
C THR A 202 5.92 24.43 -24.37
#